data_AF-A0A0V8HJV5-F1
#
_entry.id   AF-A0A0V8HJV5-F1
#
_cell.length_a   1.000
_cell.length_b   1.000
_cell.length_c   1.000
_cell.angle_alpha   90.00
_cell.angle_beta   90.00
_cell.angle_gamma   90.00
#
_symmetry.space_group_name_H-M   'P 1'
#
loop_
_entity.id
_entity.type
_entity.pdbx_description
1 polymer ?
#
loop_
_entity_poly.entity_id
_entity_poly.type
_entity_poly.pdbx_seq_one_letter_code
_entity_poly.pdbx_strand_id
1 'polypeptide(L)'
;MWGVILIIVHAISLTLALAVFLSIYRNNPVKGKLFLAAIMLWGLFSLYKLFIFSTAAGVLSIFMYAAFSTITFRELKRNGPAA
;
A
#
# COMPACT_ATOMS: atom_id res chain seq x y z
N MET A 1 -16.31 -5.18 -16.67
CA MET A 1 -16.77 -5.18 -15.26
C MET A 1 -15.71 -5.74 -14.30
N TRP A 2 -15.17 -6.94 -14.55
CA TRP A 2 -14.16 -7.57 -13.67
C TRP A 2 -12.90 -6.73 -13.37
N GLY A 3 -12.33 -6.04 -14.37
CA GLY A 3 -11.16 -5.17 -14.14
C GLY A 3 -11.43 -4.01 -13.18
N VAL A 4 -12.62 -3.41 -13.23
CA VAL A 4 -13.03 -2.32 -12.33
C VAL A 4 -13.19 -2.83 -10.90
N ILE A 5 -13.80 -4.00 -10.73
CA ILE A 5 -13.95 -4.66 -9.42
C ILE A 5 -12.58 -4.95 -8.81
N LEU A 6 -11.64 -5.48 -9.60
CA LEU A 6 -10.27 -5.75 -9.14
C LEU A 6 -9.55 -4.48 -8.66
N ILE A 7 -9.68 -3.37 -9.39
CA ILE A 7 -9.09 -2.08 -9.01
C ILE A 7 -9.71 -1.55 -7.71
N ILE A 8 -11.03 -1.62 -7.57
CA ILE A 8 -11.74 -1.16 -6.36
C ILE A 8 -11.31 -1.98 -5.14
N VAL A 9 -11.29 -3.31 -5.25
CA VAL A 9 -10.82 -4.18 -4.17
C VAL A 9 -9.38 -3.85 -3.81
N HIS A 10 -8.52 -3.61 -4.82
CA HIS A 10 -7.14 -3.18 -4.59
C HIS A 10 -7.03 -1.88 -3.83
N ALA A 11 -7.83 -0.87 -4.20
CA ALA A 11 -7.84 0.43 -3.53
C ALA A 11 -8.23 0.31 -2.05
N ILE A 12 -9.25 -0.48 -1.76
CA ILE A 12 -9.73 -0.73 -0.39
C ILE A 12 -8.64 -1.45 0.42
N SER A 13 -8.06 -2.52 -0.13
CA SER A 13 -7.00 -3.28 0.54
C SER A 13 -5.76 -2.44 0.83
N LEU A 14 -5.32 -1.61 -0.13
CA LEU A 14 -4.23 -0.66 0.08
C LEU A 14 -4.55 0.31 1.21
N THR A 15 -5.72 0.97 1.15
CA THR A 15 -6.13 1.96 2.16
C THR A 15 -6.19 1.34 3.56
N LEU A 16 -6.71 0.12 3.69
CA LEU A 16 -6.73 -0.60 4.97
C LEU A 16 -5.32 -0.95 5.44
N ALA A 17 -4.44 -1.42 4.54
CA ALA A 17 -3.04 -1.69 4.85
C ALA A 17 -2.33 -0.43 5.37
N LEU A 18 -2.68 0.76 4.88
CA LEU A 18 -2.15 2.04 5.39
C LEU A 18 -2.52 2.26 6.83
N ALA A 19 -3.82 2.16 7.12
CA ALA A 19 -4.36 2.46 8.43
C ALA A 19 -3.76 1.53 9.47
N VAL A 20 -3.65 0.23 9.13
CA VAL A 20 -2.99 -0.76 9.98
C VAL A 20 -1.50 -0.45 10.13
N PHE A 21 -0.79 -0.13 9.04
CA PHE A 21 0.63 0.22 9.11
C PHE A 21 0.88 1.43 10.00
N LEU A 22 0.15 2.53 9.80
CA LEU A 22 0.28 3.75 10.60
C LEU A 22 -0.02 3.47 12.08
N SER A 23 -1.05 2.67 12.36
CA SER A 23 -1.39 2.26 13.73
C SER A 23 -0.26 1.47 14.40
N ILE A 24 0.28 0.44 13.70
CA ILE A 24 1.38 -0.36 14.23
C ILE A 24 2.65 0.50 14.38
N TYR A 25 2.99 1.31 13.38
CA TYR A 25 4.21 2.11 13.35
C TYR A 25 4.23 3.17 14.45
N ARG A 26 3.08 3.80 14.75
CA ARG A 26 2.97 4.75 15.86
C ARG A 26 3.19 4.11 17.23
N ASN A 27 2.67 2.90 17.44
CA ASN A 27 2.80 2.19 18.72
C ASN A 27 4.16 1.50 18.89
N ASN A 28 4.71 0.95 17.81
CA ASN A 28 5.99 0.26 17.80
C ASN A 28 6.65 0.37 16.41
N PRO A 29 7.65 1.26 16.26
CA PRO A 29 8.25 1.53 14.95
C PRO A 29 9.00 0.31 14.38
N VAL A 30 9.53 -0.58 15.23
CA VAL A 30 10.21 -1.80 14.79
C VAL A 30 9.21 -2.77 14.15
N LYS A 31 8.09 -3.04 14.82
CA LYS A 31 7.00 -3.86 14.27
C LYS A 31 6.38 -3.21 13.02
N GLY A 32 6.27 -1.89 13.01
CA GLY A 32 5.78 -1.13 11.86
C GLY A 32 6.65 -1.33 10.63
N LYS A 33 7.99 -1.28 10.77
CA LYS A 33 8.94 -1.56 9.67
C LYS A 33 8.83 -3.00 9.17
N LEU A 34 8.67 -3.98 10.06
CA LEU A 34 8.47 -5.38 9.68
C LEU A 34 7.16 -5.58 8.90
N PHE A 35 6.08 -4.94 9.35
CA PHE A 35 4.80 -4.97 8.66
C PHE A 35 4.88 -4.29 7.29
N LEU A 36 5.60 -3.16 7.19
CA LEU A 36 5.84 -2.48 5.91
C LEU A 36 6.60 -3.38 4.92
N ALA A 37 7.63 -4.09 5.38
CA ALA A 37 8.36 -5.04 4.54
C ALA A 37 7.45 -6.16 4.02
N ALA A 38 6.58 -6.71 4.88
CA ALA A 38 5.59 -7.71 4.47
C ALA A 38 4.60 -7.16 3.43
N ILE A 39 4.08 -5.93 3.61
CA ILE A 39 3.20 -5.28 2.63
C ILE A 39 3.94 -5.02 1.31
N MET A 40 5.21 -4.62 1.33
CA MET A 40 5.99 -4.39 0.11
C MET A 40 6.16 -5.68 -0.69
N LEU A 41 6.48 -6.80 -0.03
CA LEU A 41 6.56 -8.11 -0.69
C LEU A 41 5.22 -8.53 -1.30
N TRP A 42 4.13 -8.35 -0.54
CA TRP A 42 2.78 -8.61 -1.04
C TRP A 42 2.40 -7.71 -2.22
N GLY A 43 2.76 -6.43 -2.15
CA GLY A 43 2.51 -5.44 -3.19
C GLY A 43 3.24 -5.78 -4.49
N LEU A 44 4.50 -6.21 -4.42
CA LEU A 44 5.26 -6.67 -5.59
C LEU A 44 4.62 -7.90 -6.24
N PHE A 45 4.25 -8.90 -5.44
CA PHE A 45 3.55 -10.10 -5.93
C PHE A 45 2.22 -9.75 -6.61
N SER A 46 1.45 -8.88 -5.97
CA SER A 46 0.17 -8.42 -6.49
C SER A 46 0.31 -7.65 -7.81
N LEU A 47 1.28 -6.73 -7.87
CA LEU A 47 1.58 -5.96 -9.07
C LEU A 47 1.98 -6.89 -10.24
N TYR A 48 2.82 -7.89 -9.98
CA TYR A 48 3.17 -8.91 -10.97
C TYR A 48 1.93 -9.65 -11.51
N LYS A 49 1.02 -10.09 -10.63
CA LYS A 49 -0.23 -10.74 -11.03
C LYS A 49 -1.12 -9.83 -11.86
N LEU A 50 -1.22 -8.55 -11.50
CA LEU A 50 -1.98 -7.55 -12.25
C LEU A 50 -1.38 -7.31 -13.64
N PHE A 51 -0.05 -7.23 -13.77
CA PHE A 51 0.61 -7.10 -15.06
C PHE A 51 0.38 -8.30 -15.98
N ILE A 52 0.37 -9.53 -15.43
CA ILE A 52 0.01 -10.73 -16.19
C ILE A 52 -1.43 -10.66 -16.69
N PHE A 53 -2.36 -10.20 -15.84
CA PHE A 53 -3.77 -10.13 -16.18
C PHE A 53 -4.09 -8.99 -17.16
N SER A 54 -3.53 -7.80 -16.94
CA SER A 54 -3.75 -6.62 -17.76
C SER A 54 -2.67 -5.56 -17.54
N THR A 55 -1.95 -5.21 -18.61
CA THR A 55 -0.94 -4.14 -18.59
C THR A 55 -1.54 -2.80 -18.16
N ALA A 56 -2.74 -2.46 -18.63
CA ALA A 56 -3.41 -1.21 -18.25
C ALA A 56 -3.74 -1.16 -16.76
N ALA A 57 -4.24 -2.27 -16.18
CA ALA A 57 -4.50 -2.36 -14.75
C ALA A 57 -3.20 -2.29 -13.93
N GLY A 58 -2.14 -2.97 -14.38
CA GLY A 58 -0.82 -2.92 -13.76
C GLY A 58 -0.26 -1.49 -13.70
N VAL A 59 -0.30 -0.76 -14.81
CA VAL A 59 0.14 0.65 -14.88
C VAL A 59 -0.69 1.54 -13.94
N LEU A 60 -2.01 1.39 -13.92
CA LEU A 60 -2.87 2.14 -13.01
C LEU A 60 -2.53 1.86 -11.53
N SER A 61 -2.27 0.60 -11.19
CA SER A 61 -1.87 0.21 -9.84
C SER A 61 -0.52 0.83 -9.44
N ILE A 62 0.44 0.99 -10.35
CA ILE A 62 1.69 1.73 -10.06
C ILE A 62 1.38 3.16 -9.58
N PHE A 63 0.50 3.88 -10.28
CA PHE A 63 0.09 5.22 -9.87
C PHE A 63 -0.58 5.22 -8.49
N MET A 64 -1.41 4.21 -8.20
CA MET A 64 -2.01 4.05 -6.87
C MET A 64 -0.95 3.83 -5.79
N TYR A 65 0.03 2.95 -6.01
CA TYR A 65 1.14 2.73 -5.07
C TYR A 65 1.95 4.01 -4.85
N ALA A 66 2.23 4.79 -5.90
CA ALA A 66 2.96 6.05 -5.77
C ALA A 66 2.19 7.10 -4.95
N ALA A 67 0.89 7.24 -5.20
CA ALA A 67 0.01 8.11 -4.41
C ALA A 67 -0.02 7.68 -2.94
N PHE A 68 -0.14 6.38 -2.71
CA PHE A 68 -0.17 5.78 -1.39
C PHE A 68 1.13 6.00 -0.60
N SER A 69 2.28 5.77 -1.23
CA SER A 69 3.60 6.05 -0.63
C SER A 69 3.73 7.53 -0.26
N THR A 70 3.23 8.42 -1.11
CA THR A 70 3.24 9.87 -0.85
C THR A 70 2.39 10.25 0.37
N ILE A 71 1.18 9.70 0.47
CA ILE A 71 0.28 9.92 1.61
C ILE A 71 0.91 9.36 2.89
N THR A 72 1.43 8.13 2.84
CA THR A 72 2.11 7.47 3.95
C THR A 72 3.27 8.32 4.47
N PHE A 73 4.11 8.82 3.57
CA PHE A 73 5.25 9.67 3.92
C PHE A 73 4.81 10.97 4.60
N ARG A 74 3.79 11.64 4.06
CA ARG A 74 3.23 12.87 4.67
C ARG A 74 2.65 12.59 6.06
N GLU A 75 1.92 11.49 6.23
CA GLU A 75 1.34 11.12 7.53
C GLU A 75 2.41 10.76 8.56
N LEU A 76 3.44 10.02 8.17
CA LEU A 76 4.56 9.72 9.06
C LEU A 76 5.35 10.98 9.44
N LYS A 77 5.53 11.93 8.51
CA LYS A 77 6.19 13.20 8.82
C LYS A 77 5.38 14.06 9.79
N ARG A 78 4.05 14.07 9.65
CA ARG A 78 3.16 14.89 10.50
C ARG A 78 2.91 14.26 11.87
N ASN A 79 2.76 12.94 11.90
CA ASN A 79 2.22 12.19 13.03
C ASN A 79 3.08 10.96 13.39
N GLY A 80 4.37 11.01 13.07
CA GLY A 80 5.32 9.95 13.38
C GLY A 80 5.53 9.81 14.89
N PRO A 81 6.11 8.69 15.34
CA PRO A 81 6.53 8.56 16.73
C PRO A 81 7.48 9.71 17.08
N ALA A 82 7.25 10.36 18.22
CA ALA A 82 8.15 11.40 18.72
C ALA A 82 9.57 10.81 18.80
N ALA A 83 10.52 11.53 18.19
CA ALA A 83 11.93 11.15 18.20
C ALA A 83 12.48 11.17 19.63
#